data_AF-A0A453R5Z9-F1
#
_entry.id   AF-A0A453R5Z9-F1
#
_cell.length_a   1.000
_cell.length_b   1.000
_cell.length_c   1.000
_cell.angle_alpha   90.00
_cell.angle_beta   90.00
_cell.angle_gamma   90.00
#
_symmetry.space_group_name_H-M   'P 1'
#
loop_
_entity.id
_entity.type
_entity.pdbx_description
1 polymer ?
#
loop_
_entity_poly.entity_id
_entity_poly.type
_entity_poly.pdbx_seq_one_letter_code
_entity_poly.pdbx_strand_id
1 'polypeptide(L)' 'DRFQALACHAPGVTALQRAELFIGGLPDHIRVDVELKGPQDLQTAMYYARALERRAQALPPTPAPRGGRPHPRPPPPA' A
#
# COMPACT_ATOMS: atom_id res chain seq x y z
N ASP A 1 -4.92 14.50 -5.99
CA ASP A 1 -4.48 15.71 -6.70
C ASP A 1 -3.07 16.20 -6.30
N ARG A 2 -2.67 16.13 -5.02
CA ARG A 2 -1.36 16.61 -4.53
C ARG A 2 -0.13 16.19 -5.36
N PHE A 3 -0.14 14.96 -5.89
CA PHE A 3 0.92 14.46 -6.77
C PHE A 3 0.96 15.16 -8.13
N GLN A 4 -0.20 15.41 -8.75
CA GLN A 4 -0.30 16.16 -10.01
C GLN A 4 0.16 17.61 -9.84
N ALA A 5 -0.20 18.25 -8.73
CA ALA A 5 0.27 19.60 -8.41
C ALA A 5 1.81 19.64 -8.31
N LEU A 6 2.42 18.68 -7.60
CA LEU A 6 3.89 18.56 -7.51
C LEU A 6 4.53 18.24 -8.85
N ALA A 7 3.93 17.36 -9.64
CA ALA A 7 4.43 16.99 -10.97
C ALA A 7 4.38 18.17 -11.96
N CYS A 8 3.38 19.05 -11.87
CA CYS A 8 3.28 20.28 -12.68
C CYS A 8 4.39 21.29 -12.38
N HIS A 9 4.98 21.28 -11.19
CA HIS A 9 6.08 22.18 -10.81
C HIS A 9 7.45 21.73 -11.31
N ALA A 10 7.55 20.55 -11.94
CA ALA A 10 8.80 20.00 -12.42
C ALA A 10 8.74 19.77 -13.95
N PRO A 11 8.87 20.85 -14.77
CA PRO A 11 8.69 20.79 -16.22
C PRO A 11 9.78 20.03 -16.99
N GLY A 12 10.82 19.51 -16.32
CA GLY A 12 11.88 18.69 -16.90
C GLY A 12 11.80 17.19 -16.58
N VAL A 13 10.74 16.76 -15.91
CA VAL A 13 10.63 15.38 -15.39
C VAL A 13 9.97 14.49 -16.43
N THR A 14 10.66 13.44 -16.85
CA THR A 14 10.15 12.50 -17.86
C THR A 14 8.94 11.73 -17.32
N ALA A 15 8.15 11.12 -18.22
CA ALA A 15 7.00 10.30 -17.82
C ALA A 15 7.40 9.17 -16.86
N LEU A 16 8.58 8.59 -17.08
CA LEU A 16 9.17 7.56 -16.22
C LEU A 16 9.52 8.12 -14.84
N GLN A 17 10.21 9.27 -14.75
CA GLN A 17 10.57 9.86 -13.47
C GLN A 17 9.32 10.28 -12.66
N ARG A 18 8.26 10.74 -13.34
CA ARG A 18 6.96 10.96 -12.69
C ARG A 18 6.35 9.66 -12.17
N ALA A 19 6.49 8.56 -12.89
CA ALA A 19 6.08 7.24 -12.40
C ALA A 19 6.89 6.85 -11.16
N GLU A 20 8.22 7.00 -11.18
CA GLU A 20 9.08 6.67 -10.04
C GLU A 20 8.76 7.49 -8.78
N LEU A 21 8.54 8.80 -8.93
CA LEU A 21 8.09 9.66 -7.83
C LEU A 21 6.74 9.21 -7.26
N PHE A 22 5.84 8.74 -8.12
CA PHE A 22 4.54 8.22 -7.68
C PHE A 22 4.71 6.92 -6.91
N ILE A 23 5.51 5.98 -7.44
CA ILE A 23 5.80 4.67 -6.83
C ILE A 23 6.49 4.86 -5.47
N GLY A 24 7.45 5.79 -5.40
CA GLY A 24 8.13 6.14 -4.14
C GLY A 24 7.20 6.73 -3.07
N GLY A 25 6.04 7.26 -3.46
CA GLY A 25 5.02 7.77 -2.55
C GLY A 25 3.97 6.74 -2.10
N LEU A 26 4.02 5.50 -2.60
CA LEU A 26 3.05 4.46 -2.26
C LEU A 26 3.37 3.76 -0.93
N PRO A 27 2.38 3.19 -0.24
CA PRO A 27 2.60 2.31 0.90
C PRO A 27 3.50 1.14 0.53
N ASP A 28 4.39 0.71 1.43
CA ASP A 28 5.43 -0.29 1.14
C ASP A 28 4.89 -1.58 0.48
N HIS A 29 3.81 -2.14 1.03
CA HIS A 29 3.17 -3.35 0.50
C HIS A 29 2.59 -3.19 -0.91
N ILE A 30 2.29 -1.96 -1.36
CA ILE A 30 1.82 -1.68 -2.71
C ILE A 30 3.00 -1.31 -3.61
N ARG A 31 3.94 -0.53 -3.07
CA ARG A 31 5.15 -0.10 -3.75
C ARG A 31 5.92 -1.30 -4.30
N VAL A 32 6.18 -2.31 -3.49
CA VAL A 32 6.92 -3.52 -3.92
C VAL A 32 6.21 -4.22 -5.08
N ASP A 33 4.88 -4.38 -5.01
CA ASP A 33 4.09 -5.00 -6.08
C ASP A 33 4.08 -4.16 -7.37
N VAL A 34 4.01 -2.83 -7.27
CA VAL A 34 4.08 -1.93 -8.43
C VAL A 34 5.48 -1.90 -9.04
N GLU A 35 6.53 -1.88 -8.22
CA GLU A 35 7.93 -1.90 -8.66
C GLU A 35 8.24 -3.19 -9.43
N LEU A 36 7.71 -4.33 -8.97
CA LEU A 36 7.83 -5.62 -9.65
C LEU A 36 7.13 -5.67 -11.03
N LYS A 37 6.15 -4.78 -11.27
CA LYS A 37 5.51 -4.62 -12.59
C LYS A 37 6.33 -3.76 -13.55
N GLY A 38 7.27 -2.94 -13.06
CA GLY A 38 8.09 -2.05 -13.89
C GLY A 38 7.29 -1.10 -14.80
N PRO A 39 6.35 -0.29 -14.27
CA PRO A 39 5.57 0.64 -15.09
C PRO A 39 6.47 1.72 -15.72
N GLN A 40 6.35 1.91 -17.03
CA GLN A 40 7.13 2.92 -17.79
C GLN A 40 6.53 4.32 -17.75
N ASP A 41 5.26 4.42 -17.34
CA ASP A 41 4.47 5.65 -17.37
C ASP A 41 3.64 5.81 -16.10
N LEU A 42 3.35 7.07 -15.76
CA LEU A 42 2.56 7.42 -14.58
C LEU A 42 1.17 6.77 -14.59
N GLN A 43 0.48 6.74 -15.74
CA GLN A 43 -0.85 6.13 -15.83
C GLN A 43 -0.83 4.65 -15.45
N THR A 44 0.17 3.91 -15.94
CA THR A 44 0.34 2.49 -15.65
C THR A 44 0.65 2.27 -14.17
N ALA A 45 1.52 3.09 -13.58
CA ALA A 45 1.81 3.06 -12.15
C ALA A 45 0.57 3.34 -11.29
N MET A 46 -0.24 4.35 -11.65
CA MET A 46 -1.49 4.68 -10.97
C MET A 46 -2.53 3.55 -11.10
N TYR A 47 -2.64 2.94 -12.28
CA TYR A 47 -3.53 1.81 -12.51
C TYR A 47 -3.16 0.62 -11.61
N TYR A 48 -1.89 0.24 -11.57
CA TYR A 48 -1.43 -0.86 -10.72
C TYR A 48 -1.61 -0.56 -9.24
N ALA A 49 -1.23 0.64 -8.78
CA ALA A 49 -1.42 1.05 -7.39
C ALA A 49 -2.88 0.89 -6.97
N ARG A 50 -3.83 1.39 -7.78
CA ARG A 50 -5.26 1.29 -7.49
C ARG A 50 -5.79 -0.14 -7.54
N ALA A 51 -5.31 -0.98 -8.46
CA ALA A 51 -5.70 -2.38 -8.53
C ALA A 51 -5.21 -3.16 -7.29
N LEU A 52 -3.98 -2.89 -6.85
CA LEU A 52 -3.39 -3.50 -5.66
C LEU A 52 -4.05 -3.02 -4.37
N GLU A 53 -4.38 -1.73 -4.27
CA GLU A 53 -5.21 -1.21 -3.17
C GLU A 53 -6.56 -1.93 -3.10
N ARG A 54 -7.25 -2.08 -4.23
CA ARG A 54 -8.53 -2.81 -4.29
C ARG A 54 -8.38 -4.26 -3.88
N ARG A 55 -7.28 -4.91 -4.28
CA ARG A 55 -6.98 -6.30 -3.90
C ARG A 55 -6.66 -6.42 -2.41
N ALA A 56 -5.89 -5.50 -1.85
CA ALA A 56 -5.57 -5.43 -0.43
C ALA A 56 -6.82 -5.18 0.43
N GLN A 57 -7.77 -4.38 -0.06
CA GLN A 57 -9.06 -4.14 0.60
C GLN A 57 -10.03 -5.32 0.46
N ALA A 58 -10.00 -6.04 -0.66
CA ALA A 58 -10.85 -7.20 -0.90
C ALA A 58 -10.37 -8.46 -0.16
N LEU A 59 -9.08 -8.54 0.19
CA LEU A 59 -8.59 -9.56 1.10
C LEU A 59 -9.04 -9.19 2.52
N PRO A 60 -9.88 -10.01 3.19
CA PRO A 60 -10.16 -9.77 4.58
C PRO A 60 -8.83 -9.76 5.35
N PRO A 61 -8.60 -8.83 6.29
CA PRO A 61 -7.46 -8.96 7.19
C PRO A 61 -7.58 -10.36 7.79
N THR A 62 -6.51 -11.17 7.64
CA THR A 62 -6.41 -12.42 8.41
C THR A 62 -6.77 -12.05 9.84
N PRO A 63 -7.84 -12.64 10.43
CA PRO A 63 -8.12 -12.37 11.81
C PRO A 63 -6.86 -12.81 12.55
N ALA A 64 -6.15 -11.83 13.13
CA ALA A 64 -5.11 -12.11 14.11
C ALA A 64 -5.69 -13.16 15.06
N PRO A 65 -4.95 -14.23 15.40
CA PRO A 65 -5.47 -15.24 16.31
C PRO A 65 -5.94 -14.51 17.56
N ARG A 66 -7.27 -14.46 17.72
CA ARG A 66 -7.92 -13.76 18.82
C ARG A 66 -7.24 -14.27 20.07
N GLY A 67 -6.64 -13.34 20.81
CA GLY A 67 -5.80 -13.63 21.96
C GLY A 67 -6.38 -14.77 22.78
N GLY A 68 -5.51 -15.73 23.10
CA GLY A 68 -5.85 -16.83 23.99
C GLY A 68 -6.62 -16.27 25.18
N ARG A 69 -7.87 -16.72 25.34
CA ARG A 69 -8.65 -16.43 26.53
C ARG A 69 -7.76 -16.72 27.74
N PRO A 70 -7.49 -15.75 28.64
CA PRO A 70 -6.92 -16.11 29.92
C PRO A 70 -7.94 -17.03 30.59
N HIS A 71 -7.52 -18.27 30.82
CA HIS A 71 -8.21 -19.26 31.60
C HIS A 71 -8.60 -18.63 32.95
N PRO A 72 -9.88 -18.67 33.38
CA PRO A 72 -10.24 -18.21 34.71
C PRO A 72 -9.56 -19.15 35.72
N ARG A 73 -8.58 -18.63 36.48
CA ARG A 73 -8.00 -19.35 37.61
C ARG A 73 -9.07 -19.46 38.71
N PRO A 74 -9.34 -20.66 39.26
CA PRO A 74 -10.25 -20.81 40.38
C PRO A 74 -9.66 -20.15 41.65
N PRO A 75 -10.50 -19.57 42.53
CA PRO A 75 -10.04 -18.92 43.75
C PRO A 75 -9.53 -19.96 44.76
N PRO A 76 -8.59 -19.57 45.65
CA PRO A 76 -8.06 -20.45 46.68
C PRO A 76 -9.09 -20.71 47.80
N PRO A 77 -9.07 -21.89 48.43
CA PRO A 77 -9.94 -22.22 49.56
C PRO A 77 -9.51 -21.49 50.85
N ALA A 78 -10.49 -21.29 51.73
CA ALA A 78 -10.40 -20.57 53.02
C ALA A 78 -9.60 -21.31 54.10
#